data_AF-A0A7C4H9Q7-F1
#
_entry.id   AF-A0A7C4H9Q7-F1
#
_cell.length_a   1.000
_cell.length_b   1.000
_cell.length_c   1.000
_cell.angle_alpha   90.00
_cell.angle_beta   90.00
_cell.angle_gamma   90.00
#
_symmetry.space_group_name_H-M   'P 1'
#
loop_
_entity.id
_entity.type
_entity.pdbx_description
1 polymer ?
#
loop_
_entity_poly.entity_id
_entity_poly.type
_entity_poly.pdbx_seq_one_letter_code
_entity_poly.pdbx_strand_id
1 'polypeptide(L)'
;MNSKGQMRVVEALLASGVIVVAMVMMIMLIRAPDPYSAKSKNELSRYCYDFLMTLAEEEVFDRAIFDSTGIRGDWQGRLKNMLNAFIAPTIIYNMTLYNMTWVKDSNNDEMFTQVLLGSVSNASPEDFKLTNFVVSADLTYTTRKNWVLKIHLELARG
;
A
#
# COMPACT_ATOMS: atom_id res chain seq x y z
N MET A 1 -54.23 27.99 -22.29
CA MET A 1 -53.44 27.04 -21.48
C MET A 1 -52.69 27.82 -20.41
N ASN A 2 -52.85 27.43 -19.14
CA ASN A 2 -52.46 28.24 -17.98
C ASN A 2 -51.00 27.93 -17.57
N SER A 3 -50.04 28.63 -18.18
CA SER A 3 -48.59 28.39 -18.07
C SER A 3 -48.06 28.41 -16.63
N LYS A 4 -48.68 29.21 -15.74
CA LYS A 4 -48.32 29.27 -14.31
C LYS A 4 -48.57 27.96 -13.56
N GLY A 5 -49.61 27.21 -13.93
CA GLY A 5 -49.93 25.92 -13.30
C GLY A 5 -48.93 24.84 -13.72
N GLN A 6 -48.57 24.81 -15.00
CA GLN A 6 -47.56 23.89 -15.53
C GLN A 6 -46.17 24.17 -14.93
N MET A 7 -45.81 25.44 -14.75
CA MET A 7 -44.53 25.80 -14.14
C MET A 7 -44.42 25.36 -12.67
N ARG A 8 -45.50 25.45 -11.89
CA ARG A 8 -45.54 24.93 -10.51
C ARG A 8 -45.37 23.41 -10.45
N VAL A 9 -45.93 22.69 -11.41
CA VAL A 9 -45.79 21.22 -11.49
C VAL A 9 -44.34 20.84 -11.82
N VAL A 10 -43.70 21.55 -12.76
CA VAL A 10 -42.29 21.35 -13.10
C VAL A 10 -41.37 21.66 -11.91
N GLU A 11 -41.64 22.74 -11.19
CA GLU A 11 -40.90 23.14 -9.99
C GLU A 11 -41.01 22.08 -8.88
N ALA A 12 -42.22 21.58 -8.62
CA ALA A 12 -42.44 20.49 -7.66
C ALA A 12 -41.72 19.19 -8.06
N LEU A 13 -41.66 18.89 -9.36
CA LEU A 13 -40.95 17.72 -9.87
C LEU A 13 -39.44 17.84 -9.63
N LEU A 14 -38.86 19.00 -9.94
CA LEU A 14 -37.44 19.28 -9.71
C LEU A 14 -37.10 19.25 -8.21
N ALA A 15 -37.93 19.87 -7.37
CA ALA A 15 -37.77 19.84 -5.92
C ALA A 15 -37.80 18.40 -5.38
N SER A 16 -38.73 17.57 -5.85
CA SER A 16 -38.80 16.16 -5.46
C SER A 16 -37.56 15.38 -5.90
N GLY A 17 -37.03 15.65 -7.09
CA GLY A 17 -35.79 15.03 -7.58
C GLY A 17 -34.59 15.37 -6.70
N VAL A 18 -34.45 16.64 -6.31
CA VAL A 18 -33.38 17.09 -5.40
C VAL A 18 -33.49 16.38 -4.04
N ILE A 19 -34.70 16.23 -3.50
CA ILE A 19 -34.92 15.54 -2.22
C ILE A 19 -34.52 14.07 -2.31
N VAL A 20 -34.89 13.37 -3.39
CA VAL A 20 -34.54 11.95 -3.58
C VAL A 20 -33.01 11.79 -3.68
N VAL A 21 -32.33 12.63 -4.46
CA VAL A 21 -30.86 12.60 -4.57
C VAL A 21 -30.22 12.87 -3.21
N ALA A 22 -30.70 13.86 -2.47
CA ALA A 22 -30.19 14.17 -1.13
C ALA A 22 -30.38 13.00 -0.15
N MET A 23 -31.53 12.30 -0.20
CA MET A 23 -31.78 11.11 0.60
C MET A 23 -30.84 9.96 0.24
N VAL A 24 -30.63 9.68 -1.05
CA VAL A 24 -29.69 8.63 -1.50
C VAL A 24 -28.27 8.94 -1.03
N MET A 25 -27.83 10.19 -1.17
CA MET A 25 -26.51 10.63 -0.71
C MET A 25 -26.37 10.49 0.82
N MET A 26 -27.39 10.85 1.59
CA MET A 26 -27.39 10.65 3.04
C MET A 26 -27.33 9.16 3.41
N ILE A 27 -28.08 8.30 2.73
CA ILE A 27 -28.03 6.84 2.97
C ILE A 27 -26.63 6.31 2.68
N MET A 28 -25.99 6.77 1.59
CA MET A 28 -24.61 6.39 1.26
C MET A 28 -23.59 6.91 2.28
N LEU A 29 -23.78 8.12 2.81
CA LEU A 29 -22.89 8.74 3.79
C LEU A 29 -23.04 8.14 5.20
N ILE A 30 -24.26 7.78 5.60
CA ILE A 30 -24.58 7.20 6.92
C ILE A 30 -24.29 5.70 6.95
N ARG A 31 -24.14 5.04 5.78
CA ARG A 31 -23.74 3.64 5.69
C ARG A 31 -22.32 3.51 6.27
N ALA A 32 -22.27 3.24 7.57
CA ALA A 32 -21.03 3.06 8.30
C ALA A 32 -20.20 1.98 7.59
N PRO A 33 -18.87 2.18 7.44
CA PRO A 33 -18.01 1.12 6.94
C PRO A 33 -18.23 -0.12 7.79
N ASP A 34 -18.38 -1.28 7.14
CA ASP A 34 -18.63 -2.54 7.83
C ASP A 34 -17.59 -2.71 8.96
N PRO A 35 -18.00 -2.76 10.23
CA PRO A 35 -17.05 -2.77 11.35
C PRO A 35 -16.10 -3.96 11.30
N TYR A 36 -16.50 -5.09 10.69
CA TYR A 36 -15.63 -6.23 10.46
C TYR A 36 -14.53 -5.88 9.46
N SER A 37 -14.90 -5.26 8.34
CA SER A 37 -13.96 -4.82 7.30
C SER A 37 -12.92 -3.83 7.84
N ALA A 38 -13.36 -2.87 8.66
CA ALA A 38 -12.48 -1.87 9.27
C ALA A 38 -11.51 -2.51 10.28
N LYS A 39 -12.00 -3.45 11.09
CA LYS A 39 -11.18 -4.21 12.04
C LYS A 39 -10.14 -5.07 11.31
N SER A 40 -10.55 -5.84 10.30
CA SER A 40 -9.63 -6.69 9.52
C SER A 40 -8.56 -5.88 8.79
N LYS A 41 -8.90 -4.69 8.27
CA LYS A 41 -7.92 -3.77 7.69
C LYS A 41 -6.90 -3.30 8.73
N ASN A 42 -7.35 -2.94 9.94
CA ASN A 42 -6.46 -2.53 11.02
C ASN A 42 -5.55 -3.68 11.49
N GLU A 43 -6.08 -4.90 11.60
CA GLU A 43 -5.29 -6.09 11.93
C GLU A 43 -4.23 -6.38 10.87
N LEU A 44 -4.58 -6.28 9.58
CA LEU A 44 -3.63 -6.46 8.48
C LEU A 44 -2.56 -5.35 8.45
N SER A 45 -2.94 -4.12 8.76
CA SER A 45 -2.01 -2.99 8.90
C SER A 45 -1.00 -3.22 10.02
N ARG A 46 -1.50 -3.60 11.20
CA ARG A 46 -0.65 -3.92 12.34
C ARG A 46 0.29 -5.08 12.01
N TYR A 47 -0.22 -6.14 11.40
CA TYR A 47 0.60 -7.24 10.92
C TYR A 47 1.68 -6.79 9.93
N CYS A 48 1.37 -5.90 9.00
CA CYS A 48 2.34 -5.38 8.03
C CYS A 48 3.52 -4.66 8.71
N TYR A 49 3.22 -3.77 9.66
CA TYR A 49 4.25 -3.07 10.45
C TYR A 49 5.03 -4.01 11.35
N ASP A 50 4.34 -4.86 12.13
CA ASP A 50 4.98 -5.81 13.04
C ASP A 50 5.90 -6.76 12.26
N PHE A 51 5.48 -7.19 11.07
CA PHE A 51 6.28 -8.04 10.18
C PHE A 51 7.53 -7.32 9.68
N LEU A 52 7.40 -6.11 9.12
CA LEU A 52 8.56 -5.34 8.66
C LEU A 52 9.54 -5.04 9.81
N MET A 53 9.02 -4.70 10.99
CA MET A 53 9.83 -4.43 12.17
C MET A 53 10.60 -5.68 12.61
N THR A 54 9.92 -6.83 12.67
CA THR A 54 10.57 -8.11 13.01
C THR A 54 11.69 -8.45 12.02
N LEU A 55 11.47 -8.25 10.72
CA LEU A 55 12.53 -8.47 9.71
C LEU A 55 13.73 -7.53 9.90
N ALA A 56 13.48 -6.29 10.31
CA ALA A 56 14.54 -5.32 10.57
C ALA A 56 15.32 -5.64 11.85
N GLU A 57 14.63 -5.99 12.94
CA GLU A 57 15.23 -6.38 14.22
C GLU A 57 16.11 -7.63 14.07
N GLU A 58 15.66 -8.60 13.27
CA GLU A 58 16.41 -9.82 12.95
C GLU A 58 17.47 -9.60 11.85
N GLU A 59 17.71 -8.36 11.41
CA GLU A 59 18.70 -8.01 10.37
C GLU A 59 18.57 -8.85 9.10
N VAL A 60 17.33 -9.19 8.75
CA VAL A 60 17.04 -10.05 7.60
C VAL A 60 17.44 -9.36 6.30
N PHE A 61 17.23 -8.05 6.21
CA PHE A 61 17.56 -7.27 5.02
C PHE A 61 19.07 -7.28 4.75
N ASP A 62 19.93 -7.15 5.78
CA ASP A 62 21.38 -7.30 5.63
C ASP A 62 21.75 -8.68 5.08
N ARG A 63 21.17 -9.73 5.66
CA ARG A 63 21.50 -11.13 5.31
C ARG A 63 20.97 -11.54 3.93
N ALA A 64 19.82 -11.03 3.53
CA ALA A 64 19.17 -11.37 2.27
C ALA A 64 19.71 -10.56 1.09
N ILE A 65 19.99 -9.27 1.30
CA ILE A 65 20.35 -8.33 0.22
C ILE A 65 21.86 -8.28 0.01
N PHE A 66 22.65 -8.40 1.07
CA PHE A 66 24.08 -8.16 0.98
C PHE A 66 24.93 -9.45 1.09
N ASP A 67 26.13 -9.32 0.56
CA ASP A 67 27.25 -10.26 0.57
C ASP A 67 28.47 -9.54 1.21
N SER A 68 29.55 -10.27 1.44
CA SER A 68 30.88 -9.68 1.68
C SER A 68 31.30 -8.60 0.68
N THR A 69 30.88 -8.71 -0.59
CA THR A 69 31.32 -7.90 -1.75
C THR A 69 30.34 -6.81 -2.18
N GLY A 70 29.08 -6.81 -1.72
CA GLY A 70 28.08 -5.82 -2.12
C GLY A 70 26.66 -6.38 -2.12
N ILE A 71 25.79 -5.89 -3.03
CA ILE A 71 24.47 -6.47 -3.26
C ILE A 71 24.64 -7.85 -3.89
N ARG A 72 23.96 -8.85 -3.33
CA ARG A 72 23.98 -10.22 -3.80
C ARG A 72 23.11 -10.38 -5.03
N GLY A 73 23.59 -11.06 -6.10
CA GLY A 73 22.82 -11.21 -7.35
C GLY A 73 21.46 -11.91 -7.23
N ASP A 74 21.31 -12.89 -6.32
CA ASP A 74 20.07 -13.66 -6.09
C ASP A 74 19.20 -13.12 -4.94
N TRP A 75 19.44 -11.89 -4.48
CA TRP A 75 18.76 -11.32 -3.31
C TRP A 75 17.22 -11.35 -3.43
N GLN A 76 16.69 -11.08 -4.63
CA GLN A 76 15.24 -11.08 -4.89
C GLN A 76 14.63 -12.46 -4.68
N GLY A 77 15.29 -13.51 -5.16
CA GLY A 77 14.82 -14.89 -5.02
C GLY A 77 14.83 -15.35 -3.57
N ARG A 78 15.87 -15.00 -2.81
CA ARG A 78 15.96 -15.31 -1.37
C ARG A 78 14.88 -14.60 -0.58
N LEU A 79 14.72 -13.31 -0.80
CA LEU A 79 13.69 -12.51 -0.14
C LEU A 79 12.31 -13.05 -0.50
N LYS A 80 12.07 -13.43 -1.76
CA LYS A 80 10.81 -14.06 -2.20
C LYS A 80 10.52 -15.35 -1.45
N ASN A 81 11.49 -16.26 -1.41
CA ASN A 81 11.33 -17.55 -0.73
C ASN A 81 11.04 -17.37 0.77
N MET A 82 11.69 -16.40 1.38
CA MET A 82 11.49 -16.08 2.78
C MET A 82 10.11 -15.46 3.03
N LEU A 83 9.69 -14.49 2.20
CA LEU A 83 8.34 -13.91 2.29
C LEU A 83 7.26 -14.98 2.11
N ASN A 84 7.42 -15.90 1.15
CA ASN A 84 6.52 -17.03 0.98
C ASN A 84 6.50 -18.01 2.17
N ALA A 85 7.58 -18.09 2.95
CA ALA A 85 7.64 -18.97 4.12
C ALA A 85 6.96 -18.36 5.35
N PHE A 86 7.01 -17.03 5.51
CA PHE A 86 6.49 -16.34 6.69
C PHE A 86 5.10 -15.71 6.49
N ILE A 87 4.79 -15.27 5.28
CA ILE A 87 3.48 -14.70 4.95
C ILE A 87 2.53 -15.85 4.62
N ALA A 88 1.34 -15.83 5.22
CA ALA A 88 0.32 -16.84 4.96
C ALA A 88 -0.02 -16.90 3.45
N PRO A 89 -0.23 -18.09 2.87
CA PRO A 89 -0.48 -18.25 1.43
C PRO A 89 -1.79 -17.60 0.95
N THR A 90 -2.69 -17.27 1.87
CA THR A 90 -3.94 -16.54 1.58
C THR A 90 -3.73 -15.03 1.44
N ILE A 91 -2.52 -14.52 1.71
CA ILE A 91 -2.17 -13.10 1.62
C ILE A 91 -1.32 -12.87 0.38
N ILE A 92 -1.73 -11.89 -0.40
CA ILE A 92 -1.00 -11.40 -1.55
C ILE A 92 -0.04 -10.31 -1.08
N TYR A 93 1.19 -10.29 -1.59
CA TYR A 93 2.19 -9.32 -1.18
C TYR A 93 3.01 -8.76 -2.34
N ASN A 94 3.43 -7.52 -2.17
CA ASN A 94 4.38 -6.84 -3.04
C ASN A 94 5.32 -6.01 -2.17
N MET A 95 6.60 -6.37 -2.15
CA MET A 95 7.63 -5.64 -1.43
C MET A 95 8.55 -4.92 -2.42
N THR A 96 8.71 -3.61 -2.29
CA THR A 96 9.59 -2.79 -3.13
C THR A 96 10.67 -2.15 -2.29
N LEU A 97 11.92 -2.23 -2.75
CA LEU A 97 13.08 -1.69 -2.06
C LEU A 97 13.71 -0.55 -2.84
N TYR A 98 14.02 0.52 -2.12
CA TYR A 98 14.70 1.69 -2.65
C TYR A 98 15.97 1.96 -1.87
N ASN A 99 17.05 2.32 -2.57
CA ASN A 99 18.26 2.86 -2.00
C ASN A 99 18.03 4.35 -1.80
N MET A 100 18.26 4.82 -0.59
CA MET A 100 18.20 6.22 -0.20
C MET A 100 19.54 6.71 0.35
N THR A 101 20.62 5.99 0.07
CA THR A 101 21.97 6.39 0.48
C THR A 101 22.37 7.65 -0.28
N TRP A 102 23.02 8.59 0.41
CA TRP A 102 23.56 9.81 -0.19
C TRP A 102 24.51 9.48 -1.33
N VAL A 103 24.23 10.03 -2.52
CA VAL A 103 25.10 9.90 -3.68
C VAL A 103 25.74 11.26 -3.90
N LYS A 104 27.08 11.27 -4.06
CA LYS A 104 27.79 12.47 -4.50
C LYS A 104 27.50 12.68 -5.98
N ASP A 105 26.92 13.82 -6.32
CA ASP A 105 26.77 14.24 -7.70
C ASP A 105 28.14 14.60 -8.30
N SER A 106 28.22 14.72 -9.62
CA SER A 106 29.41 15.12 -10.39
C SER A 106 30.02 16.45 -9.93
N ASN A 107 29.22 17.28 -9.23
CA ASN A 107 29.64 18.56 -8.63
C ASN A 107 30.05 18.45 -7.14
N ASN A 108 30.22 17.25 -6.58
CA ASN A 108 30.46 17.00 -5.14
C ASN A 108 29.33 17.47 -4.20
N ASP A 109 28.16 17.78 -4.74
CA ASP A 109 26.98 18.09 -3.93
C ASP A 109 26.33 16.78 -3.44
N GLU A 110 25.97 16.72 -2.17
CA GLU A 110 25.32 15.55 -1.59
C GLU A 110 23.81 15.61 -1.89
N MET A 111 23.35 14.81 -2.84
CA MET A 111 21.92 14.70 -3.15
C MET A 111 21.32 13.42 -2.58
N PHE A 112 20.18 13.56 -1.91
CA PHE A 112 19.35 12.46 -1.50
C PHE A 112 18.59 11.93 -2.72
N THR A 113 19.05 10.81 -3.30
CA THR A 113 18.39 10.18 -4.45
C THR A 113 17.75 8.86 -4.03
N GLN A 114 16.46 8.72 -4.32
CA GLN A 114 15.75 7.46 -4.17
C GLN A 114 15.92 6.62 -5.44
N VAL A 115 16.77 5.60 -5.39
CA VAL A 115 17.01 4.66 -6.51
C VAL A 115 16.26 3.36 -6.25
N LEU A 116 15.45 2.90 -7.20
CA LEU A 116 14.79 1.60 -7.10
C LEU A 116 15.84 0.47 -7.16
N LEU A 117 15.94 -0.38 -6.13
CA LEU A 117 16.71 -1.63 -6.22
C LEU A 117 15.93 -2.71 -6.96
N GLY A 118 14.63 -2.79 -6.68
CA GLY A 118 13.75 -3.77 -7.27
C GLY A 118 12.57 -4.13 -6.37
N SER A 119 11.73 -5.03 -6.86
CA SER A 119 10.54 -5.49 -6.15
C SER A 119 10.43 -7.01 -6.14
N VAL A 120 9.70 -7.52 -5.15
CA VAL A 120 9.43 -8.94 -4.93
C VAL A 120 7.95 -9.10 -4.64
N SER A 121 7.23 -9.81 -5.51
CA SER A 121 5.81 -10.10 -5.35
C SER A 121 5.48 -11.58 -5.54
N ASN A 122 4.35 -12.01 -4.97
CA ASN A 122 3.75 -13.31 -5.24
C ASN A 122 2.56 -13.25 -6.23
N ALA A 123 2.16 -12.04 -6.65
CA ALA A 123 1.06 -11.85 -7.58
C ALA A 123 1.30 -10.68 -8.54
N SER A 124 0.41 -10.57 -9.53
CA SER A 124 0.40 -9.48 -10.49
C SER A 124 -0.25 -8.23 -9.90
N PRO A 125 0.05 -7.03 -10.43
CA PRO A 125 -0.61 -5.79 -10.00
C PRO A 125 -2.14 -5.79 -10.18
N GLU A 126 -2.67 -6.63 -11.06
CA GLU A 126 -4.11 -6.76 -11.31
C GLU A 126 -4.82 -7.49 -10.18
N ASP A 127 -4.15 -8.47 -9.57
CA ASP A 127 -4.69 -9.25 -8.46
C ASP A 127 -4.98 -8.36 -7.24
N PHE A 128 -4.15 -7.34 -7.00
CA PHE A 128 -4.37 -6.36 -5.92
C PHE A 128 -5.66 -5.55 -6.11
N LYS A 129 -6.06 -5.26 -7.36
CA LYS A 129 -7.30 -4.51 -7.66
C LYS A 129 -8.57 -5.33 -7.40
N LEU A 130 -8.46 -6.65 -7.42
CA LEU A 130 -9.57 -7.57 -7.19
C LEU A 130 -9.81 -7.82 -5.69
N THR A 131 -8.86 -7.46 -4.84
CA THR A 131 -9.00 -7.64 -3.39
C THR A 131 -9.82 -6.52 -2.75
N ASN A 132 -10.58 -6.89 -1.72
CA ASN A 132 -11.39 -5.94 -0.96
C ASN A 132 -10.52 -5.02 -0.08
N PHE A 133 -9.33 -5.47 0.31
CA PHE A 133 -8.47 -4.79 1.27
C PHE A 133 -7.00 -4.85 0.84
N VAL A 134 -6.43 -3.67 0.58
CA VAL A 134 -4.99 -3.47 0.41
C VAL A 134 -4.50 -2.57 1.54
N VAL A 135 -3.39 -2.96 2.15
CA VAL A 135 -2.69 -2.17 3.16
C VAL A 135 -1.23 -2.08 2.77
N SER A 136 -0.63 -0.92 2.99
CA SER A 136 0.78 -0.71 2.76
C SER A 136 1.47 -0.15 4.01
N ALA A 137 2.74 -0.48 4.17
CA ALA A 137 3.61 0.07 5.19
C ALA A 137 4.97 0.41 4.59
N ASP A 138 5.53 1.52 5.07
CA ASP A 138 6.87 1.97 4.73
C ASP A 138 7.77 1.83 5.96
N LEU A 139 8.95 1.24 5.77
CA LEU A 139 10.01 1.20 6.77
C LEU A 139 11.32 1.74 6.18
N THR A 140 11.95 2.67 6.89
CA THR A 140 13.32 3.10 6.60
C THR A 140 14.27 2.29 7.47
N TYR A 141 15.22 1.60 6.84
CA TYR A 141 16.16 0.70 7.50
C TYR A 141 17.60 1.07 7.14
N THR A 142 18.44 1.25 8.17
CA THR A 142 19.87 1.48 7.99
C THR A 142 20.63 0.18 8.20
N THR A 143 21.29 -0.27 7.14
CA THR A 143 22.04 -1.53 7.11
C THR A 143 23.42 -1.38 7.76
N ARG A 144 24.05 -2.51 8.12
CA ARG A 144 25.43 -2.53 8.64
C ARG A 144 26.47 -2.11 7.60
N LYS A 145 26.10 -2.09 6.31
CA LYS A 145 26.95 -1.65 5.20
C LYS A 145 26.84 -0.13 4.94
N ASN A 146 26.21 0.62 5.83
CA ASN A 146 25.92 2.06 5.71
C ASN A 146 24.98 2.42 4.54
N TRP A 147 24.17 1.47 4.08
CA TRP A 147 23.09 1.76 3.14
C TRP A 147 21.82 2.13 3.89
N VAL A 148 21.13 3.16 3.41
CA VAL A 148 19.78 3.51 3.86
C VAL A 148 18.80 2.95 2.86
N LEU A 149 17.92 2.05 3.31
CA LEU A 149 16.91 1.41 2.49
C LEU A 149 15.53 1.94 2.88
N LYS A 150 14.70 2.31 1.90
CA LYS A 150 13.25 2.40 2.10
C LYS A 150 12.62 1.14 1.57
N ILE A 151 11.86 0.49 2.43
CA ILE A 151 11.18 -0.77 2.17
C ILE A 151 9.69 -0.48 2.20
N HIS A 152 9.04 -0.64 1.07
CA HIS A 152 7.60 -0.51 0.91
C HIS A 152 7.00 -1.91 0.82
N LEU A 153 6.09 -2.28 1.72
CA LEU A 153 5.38 -3.55 1.67
C LEU A 153 3.89 -3.29 1.51
N GLU A 154 3.33 -3.85 0.45
CA GLU A 154 1.89 -3.92 0.22
C GLU A 154 1.42 -5.35 0.52
N LEU A 155 0.38 -5.46 1.34
CA LEU A 155 -0.32 -6.71 1.63
C LEU A 155 -1.78 -6.56 1.25
N ALA A 156 -2.32 -7.60 0.64
CA ALA A 156 -3.72 -7.68 0.29
C ALA A 156 -4.31 -9.03 0.70
N ARG A 157 -5.58 -9.03 1.09
CA ARG A 157 -6.32 -10.24 1.43
C ARG A 157 -7.61 -10.29 0.63
N GLY A 158 -7.78 -11.38 -0.12
CA GLY A 158 -9.01 -11.73 -0.84
C GLY A 158 -10.06 -12.33 0.08
#